data_AF-A0A418UUK7-F1
#
_entry.id   AF-A0A418UUK7-F1
#
_cell.length_a   1.000
_cell.length_b   1.000
_cell.length_c   1.000
_cell.angle_alpha   90.00
_cell.angle_beta   90.00
_cell.angle_gamma   90.00
#
_symmetry.space_group_name_H-M   'P 1'
#
loop_
_entity.id
_entity.type
_entity.pdbx_description
1 polymer ?
#
loop_
_entity_poly.entity_id
_entity_poly.type
_entity_poly.pdbx_seq_one_letter_code
_entity_poly.pdbx_strand_id
1 'polypeptide(L)'
;MEQAYAPYSRFKVGAAALVDDSRTVSGCNVENASYGATLCAECGLVSELVRSGGGLLVAVVCVDAHHQPCAPCGRCRQLLSEHAAPGLLLAMPSGIMTIEEILPDQFTGSDIARVTAVPGTAGAQRRSAGDLGASRGGLVLPGDVGAAPGQEADV
;
A
#
# COMPACT_ATOMS: atom_id res chain seq x y z
N MET A 1 -3.01 15.00 -10.92
CA MET A 1 -4.32 15.14 -10.22
C MET A 1 -5.52 15.29 -11.14
N GLU A 2 -5.30 15.47 -12.44
CA GLU A 2 -6.37 15.57 -13.44
C GLU A 2 -7.26 14.32 -13.45
N GLN A 3 -6.68 13.15 -13.14
CA GLN A 3 -7.31 11.83 -13.16
C GLN A 3 -8.20 11.50 -11.96
N ALA A 4 -8.22 12.33 -10.89
CA ALA A 4 -9.06 12.09 -9.72
C ALA A 4 -10.56 12.06 -10.10
N TYR A 5 -11.26 11.00 -9.71
CA TYR A 5 -12.70 10.88 -9.85
C TYR A 5 -13.37 11.38 -8.57
N ALA A 6 -13.70 12.68 -8.55
CA ALA A 6 -14.31 13.33 -7.39
C ALA A 6 -15.53 14.20 -7.75
N PRO A 7 -16.58 13.64 -8.42
CA PRO A 7 -17.72 14.44 -8.86
C PRO A 7 -18.61 14.91 -7.69
N TYR A 8 -18.55 14.25 -6.53
CA TYR A 8 -19.44 14.53 -5.41
C TYR A 8 -18.86 15.64 -4.53
N SER A 9 -17.65 15.46 -3.99
CA SER A 9 -17.02 16.50 -3.16
C SER A 9 -16.43 17.65 -3.98
N ARG A 10 -16.07 17.37 -5.25
CA ARG A 10 -15.24 18.26 -6.08
C ARG A 10 -13.85 18.52 -5.49
N PHE A 11 -13.43 17.74 -4.50
CA PHE A 11 -12.14 17.83 -3.84
C PHE A 11 -11.19 16.77 -4.42
N LYS A 12 -10.38 17.18 -5.40
CA LYS A 12 -9.41 16.30 -6.06
C LYS A 12 -8.12 16.22 -5.25
N VAL A 13 -7.69 14.99 -4.97
CA VAL A 13 -6.46 14.68 -4.23
C VAL A 13 -5.59 13.78 -5.08
N GLY A 14 -4.29 14.06 -5.08
CA GLY A 14 -3.26 13.19 -5.65
C GLY A 14 -2.23 12.82 -4.59
N ALA A 15 -1.66 11.64 -4.72
CA ALA A 15 -0.56 11.16 -3.89
C ALA A 15 0.56 10.60 -4.77
N ALA A 16 1.81 10.76 -4.33
CA ALA A 16 2.97 10.13 -4.92
C ALA A 16 3.96 9.73 -3.84
N ALA A 17 4.73 8.66 -4.08
CA ALA A 17 5.73 8.19 -3.14
C ALA A 17 6.98 7.66 -3.83
N LEU A 18 8.12 7.86 -3.16
CA LEU A 18 9.38 7.20 -3.48
C LEU A 18 9.45 5.86 -2.75
N VAL A 19 9.78 4.81 -3.49
CA VAL A 19 9.95 3.45 -2.97
C VAL A 19 11.44 3.18 -2.73
N ASP A 20 11.77 2.22 -1.88
CA ASP A 20 13.14 1.80 -1.55
C ASP A 20 13.98 1.32 -2.76
N ASP A 21 13.33 0.85 -3.82
CA ASP A 21 13.95 0.54 -5.10
C ASP A 21 14.07 1.74 -6.06
N SER A 22 13.85 2.95 -5.55
CA SER A 22 13.91 4.24 -6.27
C SER A 22 12.80 4.49 -7.29
N ARG A 23 11.82 3.61 -7.45
CA ARG A 23 10.66 3.91 -8.31
C ARG A 23 9.71 4.90 -7.64
N THR A 24 8.90 5.56 -8.45
CA THR A 24 7.78 6.36 -7.96
C THR A 24 6.47 5.62 -8.23
N VAL A 25 5.59 5.63 -7.24
CA VAL A 25 4.21 5.16 -7.36
C VAL A 25 3.26 6.29 -6.99
N SER A 26 2.03 6.24 -7.51
CA SER A 26 1.09 7.35 -7.44
C SER A 26 -0.36 6.90 -7.34
N GLY A 27 -1.22 7.82 -6.91
CA GLY A 27 -2.66 7.57 -6.83
C GLY A 27 -3.46 8.85 -6.82
N CYS A 28 -4.77 8.70 -7.01
CA CYS A 28 -5.74 9.77 -6.89
C CYS A 28 -7.01 9.26 -6.21
N ASN A 29 -7.80 10.15 -5.61
CA ASN A 29 -9.04 9.74 -4.97
C ASN A 29 -10.09 9.32 -6.00
N VAL A 30 -10.86 8.29 -5.65
CA VAL A 30 -11.97 7.75 -6.44
C VAL A 30 -13.18 7.66 -5.54
N GLU A 31 -14.12 8.57 -5.76
CA GLU A 31 -15.37 8.63 -5.01
C GLU A 31 -16.40 7.62 -5.52
N ASN A 32 -17.41 7.38 -4.69
CA ASN A 32 -18.51 6.49 -4.99
C ASN A 32 -19.84 7.08 -4.49
N ALA A 33 -20.94 6.75 -5.15
CA ALA A 33 -22.29 7.16 -4.73
C ALA A 33 -22.64 6.69 -3.30
N SER A 34 -22.15 5.51 -2.90
CA SER A 34 -22.08 5.10 -1.51
C SER A 34 -20.80 5.70 -0.90
N TYR A 35 -20.92 6.85 -0.25
CA TYR A 35 -19.76 7.69 0.09
C TYR A 35 -18.70 6.96 0.94
N GLY A 36 -19.11 5.99 1.78
CA GLY A 36 -18.21 5.17 2.58
C GLY A 36 -17.30 4.23 1.77
N ALA A 37 -17.62 3.98 0.49
CA ALA A 37 -16.78 3.22 -0.43
C ALA A 37 -15.73 4.08 -1.16
N THR A 38 -15.61 5.36 -0.83
CA THR A 38 -14.60 6.26 -1.40
C THR A 38 -13.19 5.79 -1.06
N LEU A 39 -12.34 5.73 -2.08
CA LEU A 39 -10.92 5.43 -1.96
C LEU A 39 -10.12 6.74 -1.98
N CYS A 40 -9.26 6.91 -0.99
CA CYS A 40 -8.34 8.05 -0.93
C CYS A 40 -7.19 7.87 -1.94
N ALA A 41 -6.47 8.94 -2.25
CA ALA A 41 -5.36 8.89 -3.21
C ALA A 41 -4.25 7.92 -2.77
N GLU A 42 -3.99 7.86 -1.47
CA GLU A 42 -3.03 6.97 -0.83
C GLU A 42 -3.41 5.50 -0.99
N CYS A 43 -4.71 5.17 -1.08
CA CYS A 43 -5.17 3.81 -1.35
C CYS A 43 -4.79 3.37 -2.76
N GLY A 44 -4.94 4.27 -3.75
CA GLY A 44 -4.51 4.01 -5.13
C GLY A 44 -2.99 3.84 -5.22
N LEU A 45 -2.25 4.70 -4.52
CA LEU A 45 -0.79 4.64 -4.43
C LEU A 45 -0.30 3.30 -3.88
N VAL A 46 -0.87 2.84 -2.76
CA VAL A 46 -0.51 1.54 -2.17
C VAL A 46 -0.93 0.38 -3.08
N SER A 47 -2.05 0.50 -3.78
CA SER A 47 -2.44 -0.49 -4.79
C SER A 47 -1.42 -0.56 -5.93
N GLU A 48 -0.89 0.59 -6.37
CA GLU A 48 0.18 0.65 -7.37
C GLU A 48 1.50 0.09 -6.83
N LEU A 49 1.88 0.38 -5.59
CA LEU A 49 3.05 -0.20 -4.91
C LEU A 49 3.02 -1.73 -5.00
N VAL A 50 1.93 -2.35 -4.56
CA VAL A 50 1.77 -3.81 -4.56
C VAL A 50 1.77 -4.35 -5.99
N ARG A 51 1.01 -3.73 -6.91
CA ARG A 51 0.91 -4.17 -8.31
C ARG A 51 2.24 -4.07 -9.06
N SER A 52 3.09 -3.11 -8.70
CA SER A 52 4.37 -2.84 -9.38
C SER A 52 5.58 -3.59 -8.80
N GLY A 53 5.38 -4.41 -7.75
CA GLY A 53 6.42 -5.28 -7.20
C GLY A 53 6.65 -5.20 -5.69
N GLY A 54 5.83 -4.45 -4.95
CA GLY A 54 5.93 -4.34 -3.48
C GLY A 54 6.95 -3.31 -3.00
N GLY A 55 7.79 -3.65 -2.03
CA GLY A 55 8.78 -2.72 -1.45
C GLY A 55 8.22 -1.81 -0.36
N LEU A 56 9.08 -0.93 0.14
CA LEU A 56 8.77 -0.01 1.23
C LEU A 56 8.76 1.44 0.78
N LEU A 57 7.86 2.24 1.35
CA LEU A 57 7.73 3.67 1.09
C LEU A 57 8.78 4.44 1.89
N VAL A 58 9.57 5.27 1.22
CA VAL A 58 10.63 6.10 1.82
C VAL A 58 10.16 7.54 2.05
N ALA A 59 9.39 8.08 1.11
CA ALA A 59 8.81 9.41 1.22
C ALA A 59 7.46 9.47 0.51
N VAL A 60 6.47 10.15 1.08
CA VAL A 60 5.11 10.29 0.54
C VAL A 60 4.71 11.77 0.53
N VAL A 61 4.06 12.19 -0.55
CA VAL A 61 3.38 13.49 -0.65
C VAL A 61 1.94 13.29 -1.08
N CYS A 62 1.03 13.96 -0.38
CA CYS A 62 -0.38 14.09 -0.77
C CYS A 62 -0.68 15.56 -0.95
N VAL A 63 -1.42 15.90 -2.01
CA VAL A 63 -1.70 17.29 -2.37
C VAL A 63 -3.15 17.44 -2.86
N ASP A 64 -3.70 18.66 -2.78
CA ASP A 64 -5.02 19.02 -3.35
C ASP A 64 -4.92 19.60 -4.76
N ALA A 65 -6.06 19.96 -5.35
CA ALA A 65 -6.13 20.57 -6.68
C ALA A 65 -5.34 21.90 -6.82
N HIS A 66 -4.92 22.52 -5.72
CA HIS A 66 -4.08 23.72 -5.69
C HIS A 66 -2.61 23.41 -5.38
N HIS A 67 -2.23 22.13 -5.46
CA HIS A 67 -0.89 21.63 -5.16
C HIS A 67 -0.42 21.92 -3.73
N GLN A 68 -1.36 22.13 -2.81
CA GLN A 68 -1.03 22.33 -1.39
C GLN A 68 -0.96 20.97 -0.67
N PRO A 69 0.04 20.75 0.20
CA PRO A 69 0.12 19.52 0.99
C PRO A 69 -1.18 19.25 1.75
N CYS A 70 -1.63 18.01 1.72
CA CYS A 70 -2.80 17.53 2.43
C CYS A 70 -2.38 16.44 3.41
N ALA A 71 -2.82 16.57 4.66
CA ALA A 71 -2.56 15.54 5.66
C ALA A 71 -3.32 14.24 5.29
N PRO A 72 -2.67 13.07 5.29
CA PRO A 72 -3.36 11.79 5.12
C PRO A 72 -4.41 11.62 6.22
N CYS A 73 -5.60 11.12 5.84
CA CYS A 73 -6.65 10.83 6.82
C CYS A 73 -6.24 9.65 7.72
N GLY A 74 -6.90 9.46 8.87
CA GLY A 74 -6.53 8.42 9.83
C GLY A 74 -6.44 7.01 9.23
N ARG A 75 -7.37 6.66 8.32
CA ARG A 75 -7.34 5.39 7.58
C ARG A 75 -6.10 5.27 6.70
N CYS A 76 -5.70 6.34 6.02
CA CYS A 76 -4.52 6.34 5.16
C CYS A 76 -3.23 6.35 5.96
N ARG A 77 -3.17 6.98 7.14
CA ARG A 77 -2.01 6.88 8.03
C ARG A 77 -1.73 5.42 8.39
N GLN A 78 -2.77 4.69 8.81
CA GLN A 78 -2.65 3.27 9.13
C GLN A 78 -2.30 2.42 7.90
N LEU A 79 -2.84 2.75 6.73
CA LEU A 79 -2.51 2.04 5.49
C LEU A 79 -1.05 2.26 5.06
N LEU A 80 -0.57 3.50 5.12
CA LEU A 80 0.81 3.85 4.76
C LEU A 80 1.81 3.23 5.74
N SER A 81 1.48 3.16 7.03
CA SER A 81 2.40 2.64 8.04
C SER A 81 2.70 1.14 7.88
N GLU A 82 1.77 0.36 7.33
CA GLU A 82 1.99 -1.06 6.99
C GLU A 82 3.08 -1.24 5.90
N HIS A 83 3.31 -0.20 5.10
CA HIS A 83 4.26 -0.20 3.98
C HIS A 83 5.44 0.77 4.19
N ALA A 84 5.62 1.29 5.41
CA ALA A 84 6.64 2.29 5.70
C ALA A 84 8.04 1.68 5.80
N ALA A 85 9.01 2.29 5.14
CA ALA A 85 10.41 2.13 5.52
C ALA A 85 10.65 2.79 6.89
N PRO A 86 11.66 2.34 7.67
CA PRO A 86 12.04 3.03 8.90
C PRO A 86 12.30 4.53 8.65
N GLY A 87 11.57 5.38 9.35
CA GLY A 87 11.68 6.84 9.19
C GLY A 87 11.01 7.40 7.93
N LEU A 88 10.00 6.71 7.37
CA LEU A 88 9.16 7.22 6.27
C LEU A 88 8.76 8.68 6.52
N LEU A 89 9.09 9.55 5.57
CA LEU A 89 8.78 10.98 5.61
C LEU A 89 7.49 11.31 4.85
N LEU A 90 6.69 12.21 5.40
CA LEU A 90 5.48 12.72 4.78
C LEU A 90 5.50 14.25 4.70
N ALA A 91 5.11 14.78 3.54
CA ALA A 91 4.85 16.21 3.39
C ALA A 91 3.48 16.56 3.98
N MET A 92 3.49 17.20 5.16
CA MET A 92 2.29 17.64 5.87
C MET A 92 2.07 19.14 5.69
N PRO A 93 0.84 19.65 5.90
CA PRO A 93 0.59 21.10 5.92
C PRO A 93 1.47 21.89 6.90
N SER A 94 1.92 21.23 7.99
CA SER A 94 2.77 21.81 9.03
C SER A 94 4.28 21.63 8.79
N GLY A 95 4.68 21.00 7.68
CA GLY A 95 6.08 20.67 7.38
C GLY A 95 6.29 19.18 7.15
N ILE A 96 7.55 18.76 7.06
CA ILE A 96 7.89 17.34 6.91
C ILE A 96 7.80 16.66 8.27
N MET A 97 7.13 15.50 8.33
CA MET A 97 6.97 14.70 9.54
C MET A 97 7.21 13.21 9.24
N THR A 98 7.55 12.42 10.25
CA THR A 98 7.63 10.96 10.10
C THR A 98 6.27 10.29 10.28
N ILE A 99 6.15 9.04 9.84
CA ILE A 99 4.92 8.26 10.04
C ILE A 99 4.59 8.07 11.53
N GLU A 100 5.61 7.90 12.38
CA GLU A 100 5.46 7.72 13.83
C GLU A 100 4.95 9.01 14.52
N GLU A 101 5.36 10.17 14.04
CA GLU A 101 4.89 11.46 14.56
C GLU A 101 3.41 11.70 14.26
N ILE A 102 2.93 11.24 13.10
CA ILE A 102 1.53 11.44 12.68
C ILE A 102 0.61 10.28 13.10
N LEU A 103 1.16 9.14 13.49
CA LEU A 103 0.41 7.97 13.97
C LEU A 103 1.12 7.34 15.19
N PRO A 104 1.13 8.04 16.34
CA PRO A 104 1.69 7.49 17.57
C PRO A 104 0.88 6.29 18.04
N ASP A 105 1.55 5.35 18.71
CA ASP A 105 0.95 4.12 19.28
C ASP A 105 0.10 3.33 18.26
N GLN A 106 0.58 3.27 17.01
CA GLN A 106 -0.15 2.66 15.91
C GLN A 106 -0.56 1.22 16.21
N PHE A 107 -1.75 0.84 15.75
CA PHE A 107 -2.20 -0.54 15.80
C PHE A 107 -1.40 -1.38 14.79
N THR A 108 -0.93 -2.56 15.21
CA THR A 108 -0.10 -3.41 14.36
C THR A 108 -0.51 -4.88 14.42
N GLY A 109 0.12 -5.70 13.57
CA GLY A 109 0.00 -7.16 13.66
C GLY A 109 0.36 -7.73 15.05
N SER A 110 1.20 -7.05 15.83
CA SER A 110 1.53 -7.46 17.20
C SER A 110 0.33 -7.39 18.15
N ASP A 111 -0.53 -6.39 17.99
CA ASP A 111 -1.75 -6.25 18.78
C ASP A 111 -2.75 -7.37 18.49
N ILE A 112 -2.85 -7.75 17.21
CA ILE A 112 -3.65 -8.90 16.76
C ILE A 112 -3.07 -10.19 17.33
N ALA A 113 -1.76 -10.40 17.19
CA ALA A 113 -1.07 -11.60 17.63
C ALA A 113 -1.20 -11.82 19.15
N ARG A 114 -1.17 -10.74 19.95
CA ARG A 114 -1.37 -10.80 21.40
C ARG A 114 -2.67 -11.47 21.81
N VAL A 115 -3.74 -11.33 21.01
CA VAL A 115 -5.08 -11.89 21.31
C VAL A 115 -5.32 -13.21 20.59
N THR A 116 -4.76 -13.38 19.40
CA THR A 116 -5.05 -14.51 18.51
C THR A 116 -4.05 -15.66 18.61
N ALA A 117 -2.88 -15.45 19.22
CA ALA A 117 -1.91 -16.52 19.42
C ALA A 117 -2.50 -17.61 20.33
N VAL A 118 -2.70 -18.81 19.76
CA VAL A 118 -3.12 -19.99 20.51
C VAL A 118 -1.94 -20.47 21.36
N PRO A 119 -2.06 -20.53 22.70
CA PRO A 119 -1.00 -21.07 23.55
C PRO A 119 -0.70 -22.53 23.16
N GLY A 120 0.53 -22.80 22.71
CA GLY A 120 1.01 -24.17 22.41
C GLY A 120 1.22 -24.54 20.94
N THR A 121 0.97 -23.63 19.98
CA THR A 121 1.28 -23.86 18.55
C THR A 121 2.54 -23.12 18.11
N ALA A 122 3.67 -23.41 18.75
CA ALA A 122 4.97 -22.99 18.23
C ALA A 122 5.33 -23.86 17.01
N GLY A 123 5.01 -23.41 15.80
CA GLY A 123 5.39 -24.15 14.59
C GLY A 123 4.71 -23.72 13.30
N ALA A 124 4.91 -22.47 12.88
CA ALA A 124 4.97 -22.01 11.49
C ALA A 124 4.90 -20.48 11.47
N GLN A 125 6.04 -19.81 11.69
CA GLN A 125 6.16 -18.38 11.39
C GLN A 125 5.98 -18.21 9.87
N ARG A 126 4.79 -17.82 9.43
CA ARG A 126 4.64 -17.14 8.14
C ARG A 126 5.31 -15.78 8.30
N ARG A 127 6.31 -15.52 7.46
CA ARG A 127 7.07 -14.26 7.43
C ARG A 127 6.09 -13.08 7.37
N SER A 128 6.21 -12.15 8.32
CA SER A 128 5.59 -10.83 8.24
C SER A 128 6.28 -10.01 7.14
N ALA A 129 5.57 -9.04 6.57
CA ALA A 129 6.06 -8.23 5.45
C ALA A 129 7.35 -7.43 5.74
N GLY A 130 7.81 -7.37 7.00
CA GLY A 130 9.08 -6.77 7.40
C GLY A 130 10.33 -7.65 7.16
N ASP A 131 10.18 -8.87 6.64
CA ASP A 131 11.28 -9.84 6.51
C ASP A 131 11.66 -10.15 5.04
N LEU A 132 11.27 -9.30 4.09
CA LEU A 132 11.63 -9.43 2.66
C LEU A 132 12.99 -8.80 2.29
N GLY A 133 13.89 -8.66 3.28
CA GLY A 133 15.30 -8.37 3.04
C GLY A 133 16.06 -9.62 2.63
N ALA A 134 16.44 -9.70 1.36
CA ALA A 134 17.49 -10.57 0.81
C ALA A 134 17.31 -12.10 0.94
N SER A 135 16.58 -12.72 0.01
CA SER A 135 17.09 -13.93 -0.65
C SER A 135 16.40 -14.17 -1.98
N ARG A 136 17.20 -14.25 -3.05
CA ARG A 136 16.79 -14.80 -4.34
C ARG A 136 16.52 -16.29 -4.14
N GLY A 137 15.26 -16.71 -4.25
CA GLY A 137 14.85 -18.10 -4.33
C GLY A 137 13.66 -18.19 -5.26
N GLY A 138 13.83 -18.87 -6.39
CA GLY A 138 12.82 -18.99 -7.44
C GLY A 138 11.49 -19.49 -6.89
N LEU A 139 10.43 -18.76 -7.21
CA LEU A 139 9.07 -19.19 -6.95
C LEU A 139 8.78 -20.36 -7.90
N VAL A 140 8.81 -21.58 -7.39
CA VAL A 140 8.27 -22.74 -8.10
C VAL A 140 6.75 -22.63 -8.00
N LEU A 141 6.11 -22.35 -9.14
CA LEU A 141 4.66 -22.38 -9.27
C LEU A 141 4.20 -23.85 -9.32
N PRO A 142 3.19 -24.26 -8.52
CA PRO A 142 2.56 -25.56 -8.71
C PRO A 142 1.66 -25.49 -9.95
N GLY A 143 2.21 -25.85 -11.12
CA GLY A 143 1.48 -25.79 -12.39
C GLY A 143 2.12 -26.53 -13.58
N ASP A 144 3.32 -27.08 -13.46
CA ASP A 144 3.94 -27.89 -14.52
C ASP A 144 3.36 -29.31 -14.54
N VAL A 145 2.10 -29.43 -14.97
CA VAL A 145 1.54 -30.67 -15.49
C VAL A 145 1.56 -30.61 -17.01
N GLY A 146 2.28 -31.57 -17.59
CA GLY A 146 2.76 -31.59 -18.96
C GLY A 146 1.72 -31.32 -20.04
N ALA A 147 2.17 -30.58 -21.05
CA ALA A 147 1.59 -30.58 -22.37
C ALA A 147 1.64 -32.01 -22.96
N ALA A 148 0.48 -32.52 -23.38
CA ALA A 148 0.38 -33.63 -24.32
C ALA A 148 0.04 -33.08 -25.72
N PRO A 149 0.54 -33.69 -26.81
CA PRO A 149 0.44 -33.11 -28.14
C PRO A 149 -0.88 -33.47 -28.85
N GLY A 150 -1.42 -32.48 -29.57
CA GLY A 150 -2.11 -32.60 -30.86
C GLY A 150 -3.42 -33.40 -30.97
N GLN A 151 -4.52 -32.72 -31.32
CA GLN A 151 -5.33 -33.09 -32.47
C GLN A 151 -6.24 -31.95 -32.95
N GLU A 152 -6.26 -31.75 -34.26
CA GLU A 152 -7.13 -30.86 -35.03
C GLU A 152 -8.62 -31.14 -34.80
N ALA A 153 -9.46 -30.10 -34.84
CA ALA A 153 -10.77 -30.17 -35.45
C ALA A 153 -11.27 -28.77 -35.86
N ASP A 154 -11.58 -28.71 -37.15
CA ASP A 154 -12.30 -27.74 -37.97
C ASP A 154 -13.61 -27.19 -37.35
N VAL A 155 -14.09 -26.08 -37.97
CA VAL A 155 -15.33 -25.28 -37.79
C VAL A 155 -15.28 -24.06 -36.89
#